data_AF-A0A1A9QD99-F1
#
_entry.id   AF-A0A1A9QD99-F1
#
_cell.length_a   1.000
_cell.length_b   1.000
_cell.length_c   1.000
_cell.angle_alpha   90.00
_cell.angle_beta   90.00
_cell.angle_gamma   90.00
#
_symmetry.space_group_name_H-M   'P 1'
#
loop_
_entity.id
_entity.type
_entity.pdbx_description
1 polymer ?
#
loop_
_entity_poly.entity_id
_entity_poly.type
_entity_poly.pdbx_seq_one_letter_code
_entity_poly.pdbx_strand_id
1 'polypeptide(L)'
;MLQGSTGNRRIFLFNKWQGGVIEELLKSENLTEKFIVDSDKDKASVPWNKCKKNNKDINQGKDEWKLPDWNSKQSGDTLPKSLVDKCNEKRRESVSIRKDDKYAKFKRWCLKQ
;
A
#
# COMPACT_ATOMS: atom_id res chain seq x y z
N MET A 1 21.60 40.04 -24.37
CA MET A 1 20.31 39.40 -24.76
C MET A 1 20.20 38.09 -24.00
N LEU A 2 18.99 37.77 -23.58
CA LEU A 2 18.61 36.87 -22.48
C LEU A 2 19.05 35.41 -22.66
N GLN A 3 19.49 34.80 -21.56
CA GLN A 3 19.67 33.36 -21.39
C GLN A 3 18.34 32.62 -21.61
N GLY A 4 18.39 31.49 -22.31
CA GLY A 4 17.25 30.58 -22.46
C GLY A 4 17.73 29.14 -22.29
N SER A 5 17.77 28.67 -21.05
CA SER A 5 17.99 27.26 -20.69
C SER A 5 16.91 26.40 -21.34
N THR A 6 17.32 25.43 -22.14
CA THR A 6 16.44 24.43 -22.76
C THR A 6 15.91 23.51 -21.66
N GLY A 7 14.87 23.96 -20.97
CA GLY A 7 14.12 23.16 -20.02
C GLY A 7 13.46 21.98 -20.74
N ASN A 8 13.88 20.77 -20.38
CA ASN A 8 13.24 19.52 -20.77
C ASN A 8 11.75 19.54 -20.39
N ARG A 9 10.88 19.90 -21.35
CA ARG A 9 9.44 19.74 -21.22
C ARG A 9 9.12 18.26 -21.33
N ARG A 10 9.00 17.56 -20.20
CA ARG A 10 8.24 16.30 -20.17
C ARG A 10 6.76 16.66 -20.33
N ILE A 11 6.27 16.59 -21.56
CA ILE A 11 4.85 16.56 -21.86
C ILE A 11 4.33 15.25 -21.28
N PHE A 12 3.73 15.29 -20.09
CA PHE A 12 2.99 14.15 -19.55
C PHE A 12 1.71 14.02 -20.35
N LEU A 13 1.73 13.15 -21.36
CA LEU A 13 0.53 12.74 -22.08
C LEU A 13 -0.39 11.99 -21.10
N PHE A 14 -1.42 12.70 -20.63
CA PHE A 14 -2.61 12.18 -19.95
C PHE A 14 -3.36 11.23 -20.89
N ASN A 15 -2.92 9.97 -21.04
CA ASN A 15 -3.75 8.79 -21.39
C ASN A 15 -2.87 7.58 -21.73
N LYS A 16 -2.26 6.96 -20.71
CA LYS A 16 -1.92 5.52 -20.74
C LYS A 16 -1.57 5.04 -19.33
N TRP A 17 -2.57 4.93 -18.47
CA TRP A 17 -2.41 4.22 -17.19
C TRP A 17 -2.45 2.71 -17.47
N GLN A 18 -1.35 2.21 -18.05
CA GLN A 18 -1.11 0.78 -18.16
C GLN A 18 -0.51 0.34 -16.82
N GLY A 19 -0.79 -0.90 -16.45
CA GLY A 19 -0.30 -1.53 -15.24
C GLY A 19 1.19 -1.32 -14.93
N GLY A 20 1.58 -1.66 -13.72
CA GLY A 20 2.95 -1.52 -13.26
C GLY A 20 3.13 -2.08 -11.86
N VAL A 21 4.35 -1.96 -11.34
CA VAL A 21 4.67 -2.34 -9.97
C VAL A 21 3.98 -1.38 -9.00
N ILE A 22 3.28 -1.92 -7.99
CA ILE A 22 2.50 -1.12 -7.05
C ILE A 22 3.33 0.02 -6.42
N GLU A 23 4.56 -0.26 -5.99
CA GLU A 23 5.46 0.74 -5.41
C GLU A 23 5.74 1.92 -6.35
N GLU A 24 6.02 1.65 -7.63
CA GLU A 24 6.30 2.69 -8.63
C GLU A 24 5.07 3.53 -8.94
N LEU A 25 3.91 2.87 -9.07
CA LEU A 25 2.64 3.53 -9.28
C LEU A 25 2.33 4.50 -8.13
N LEU A 26 2.53 4.08 -6.87
CA LEU A 26 2.29 4.94 -5.70
C LEU A 26 3.25 6.12 -5.62
N LYS A 27 4.54 5.91 -5.92
CA LYS A 27 5.53 7.01 -6.01
C LYS A 27 5.15 8.05 -7.07
N SER A 28 4.46 7.64 -8.13
CA SER A 28 3.97 8.54 -9.19
C SER A 28 2.71 9.34 -8.82
N GLU A 29 1.99 8.95 -7.75
CA GLU A 29 0.67 9.53 -7.40
C GLU A 29 0.75 10.74 -6.46
N ASN A 30 1.95 11.20 -6.07
CA ASN A 30 2.14 12.31 -5.12
C ASN A 30 1.30 12.15 -3.83
N LEU A 31 1.24 10.93 -3.30
CA LEU A 31 0.47 10.63 -2.10
C LEU A 31 1.11 11.28 -0.86
N THR A 32 0.28 11.80 0.04
CA THR A 32 0.72 12.23 1.38
C THR A 32 0.97 11.05 2.32
N GLU A 33 0.36 9.91 2.02
CA GLU A 33 0.46 8.67 2.78
C GLU A 33 1.79 7.96 2.53
N LYS A 34 2.39 7.40 3.59
CA LYS A 34 3.67 6.68 3.57
C LYS A 34 3.44 5.18 3.73
N PHE A 35 4.39 4.36 3.26
CA PHE A 35 4.37 2.93 3.55
C PHE A 35 4.54 2.66 5.04
N ILE A 36 3.85 1.63 5.55
CA ILE A 36 4.24 1.01 6.81
C ILE A 36 5.60 0.32 6.65
N VAL A 37 6.44 0.46 7.67
CA VAL A 37 7.80 -0.09 7.69
C VAL A 37 8.06 -0.81 9.01
N ASP A 38 9.18 -1.53 9.11
CA ASP A 38 9.53 -2.30 10.32
C ASP A 38 9.58 -1.43 11.58
N SER A 39 9.92 -0.14 11.49
CA SER A 39 9.90 0.77 12.64
C SER A 39 8.50 1.15 13.12
N ASP A 40 7.46 0.78 12.38
CA ASP A 40 6.05 0.94 12.78
C ASP A 40 5.50 -0.29 13.51
N LYS A 41 6.25 -1.40 13.52
CA LYS A 41 5.84 -2.61 14.24
C LYS A 41 5.60 -2.30 15.70
N ASP A 42 4.67 -3.03 16.30
CA ASP A 42 4.29 -2.90 17.71
C ASP A 42 3.70 -1.53 18.10
N LYS A 43 3.54 -0.60 17.14
CA LYS A 43 2.86 0.69 17.35
C LYS A 43 1.39 0.59 16.97
N ALA A 44 0.56 1.39 17.64
CA ALA A 44 -0.81 1.61 17.21
C ALA A 44 -0.82 2.21 15.79
N SER A 45 -1.61 1.63 14.90
CA SER A 45 -1.55 1.99 13.47
C SER A 45 -2.93 1.98 12.82
N VAL A 46 -3.25 3.08 12.14
CA VAL A 46 -4.47 3.23 11.32
C VAL A 46 -4.60 2.11 10.28
N PRO A 47 -3.56 1.76 9.50
CA PRO A 47 -3.63 0.63 8.58
C PRO A 47 -4.01 -0.69 9.25
N TRP A 48 -3.51 -0.98 10.46
CA TRP A 48 -3.91 -2.20 11.18
C TRP A 48 -5.39 -2.19 11.55
N ASN A 49 -5.89 -1.06 12.06
CA ASN A 49 -7.32 -0.91 12.38
C ASN A 49 -8.22 -1.06 11.15
N LYS A 50 -7.79 -0.57 9.99
CA LYS A 50 -8.50 -0.78 8.72
C LYS A 50 -8.48 -2.24 8.31
N CYS A 51 -7.30 -2.90 8.39
CA CYS A 51 -7.18 -4.33 8.13
C CYS A 51 -8.13 -5.14 9.03
N LYS A 52 -8.16 -4.85 10.34
CA LYS A 52 -9.12 -5.43 11.29
C LYS A 52 -10.57 -5.28 10.86
N LYS A 53 -11.01 -4.04 10.60
CA LYS A 53 -12.39 -3.75 10.19
C LYS A 53 -12.80 -4.47 8.91
N ASN A 54 -11.89 -4.57 7.93
CA ASN A 54 -12.17 -5.21 6.66
C ASN A 54 -12.23 -6.74 6.71
N ASN A 55 -11.70 -7.37 7.77
CA ASN A 55 -11.69 -8.82 7.94
C ASN A 55 -12.64 -9.31 9.05
N LYS A 56 -13.37 -8.43 9.75
CA LYS A 56 -14.25 -8.79 10.89
C LYS A 56 -15.36 -9.78 10.54
N ASP A 57 -15.84 -9.77 9.29
CA ASP A 57 -16.96 -10.63 8.84
C ASP A 57 -16.48 -11.88 8.09
N ILE A 58 -15.16 -12.11 8.01
CA ILE A 58 -14.59 -13.28 7.33
C ILE A 58 -14.22 -14.31 8.40
N ASN A 59 -14.70 -15.56 8.25
CA ASN A 59 -14.43 -16.66 9.20
C ASN A 59 -12.94 -16.70 9.59
N GLN A 60 -12.63 -17.00 10.86
CA GLN A 60 -11.26 -17.16 11.37
C GLN A 60 -10.37 -17.95 10.39
N GLY A 61 -9.21 -17.39 10.03
CA GLY A 61 -8.28 -17.99 9.05
C GLY A 61 -8.58 -17.70 7.58
N LYS A 62 -9.59 -16.87 7.27
CA LYS A 62 -9.88 -16.39 5.92
C LYS A 62 -9.55 -14.91 5.72
N ASP A 63 -8.73 -14.31 6.60
CA ASP A 63 -8.30 -12.93 6.36
C ASP A 63 -7.70 -12.84 4.95
N GLU A 64 -8.02 -11.76 4.23
CA GLU A 64 -7.83 -11.71 2.78
C GLU A 64 -6.37 -11.93 2.37
N TRP A 65 -5.42 -11.62 3.25
CA TRP A 65 -3.99 -11.77 3.03
C TRP A 65 -3.36 -12.97 3.73
N LYS A 66 -4.17 -13.77 4.44
CA LYS A 66 -3.77 -14.98 5.17
C LYS A 66 -2.60 -14.72 6.10
N LEU A 67 -2.69 -13.69 6.95
CA LEU A 67 -1.66 -13.37 7.92
C LEU A 67 -1.52 -14.52 8.92
N PRO A 68 -0.32 -15.10 9.09
CA PRO A 68 -0.12 -16.31 9.89
C PRO A 68 -0.46 -16.14 11.37
N ASP A 69 -0.36 -14.91 11.88
CA ASP A 69 -0.64 -14.53 13.28
C ASP A 69 -1.96 -13.77 13.43
N TRP A 70 -2.84 -13.81 12.42
CA TRP A 70 -4.13 -13.10 12.46
C TRP A 70 -4.91 -13.39 13.75
N ASN A 71 -5.11 -14.68 14.05
CA ASN A 71 -5.95 -15.10 15.19
C ASN A 71 -5.41 -14.62 16.55
N SER A 72 -4.09 -14.48 16.69
CA SER A 72 -3.45 -14.03 17.94
C SER A 72 -3.29 -12.52 18.03
N LYS A 73 -3.34 -11.79 16.90
CA LYS A 73 -3.11 -10.35 16.84
C LYS A 73 -4.37 -9.51 16.60
N GLN A 74 -5.43 -10.07 16.02
CA GLN A 74 -6.63 -9.33 15.59
C GLN A 74 -7.37 -8.61 16.73
N SER A 75 -7.20 -9.03 17.98
CA SER A 75 -7.77 -8.36 19.16
C SER A 75 -6.91 -7.19 19.67
N GLY A 76 -5.63 -7.14 19.31
CA GLY A 76 -4.70 -6.10 19.75
C GLY A 76 -4.67 -4.89 18.81
N ASP A 77 -4.13 -3.78 19.31
CA ASP A 77 -4.02 -2.52 18.55
C ASP A 77 -2.65 -2.27 17.93
N THR A 78 -1.69 -3.13 18.25
CA THR A 78 -0.32 -3.00 17.76
C THR A 78 -0.18 -3.61 16.37
N LEU A 79 0.51 -2.89 15.48
CA LEU A 79 0.77 -3.33 14.11
C LEU A 79 1.63 -4.60 14.12
N PRO A 80 1.13 -5.74 13.61
CA PRO A 80 1.90 -6.97 13.59
C PRO A 80 2.98 -6.92 12.51
N LYS A 81 4.13 -7.53 12.80
CA LYS A 81 5.24 -7.65 11.84
C LYS A 81 4.80 -8.39 10.56
N SER A 82 3.92 -9.39 10.69
CA SER A 82 3.38 -10.13 9.54
C SER A 82 2.71 -9.22 8.50
N LEU A 83 1.98 -8.18 8.94
CA LEU A 83 1.35 -7.24 8.02
C LEU A 83 2.40 -6.35 7.34
N VAL A 84 3.44 -5.90 8.06
CA VAL A 84 4.55 -5.14 7.47
C VAL A 84 5.27 -5.98 6.41
N ASP A 85 5.59 -7.23 6.74
CA ASP A 85 6.26 -8.16 5.83
C ASP A 85 5.39 -8.43 4.60
N LYS A 86 4.08 -8.63 4.78
CA LYS A 86 3.13 -8.82 3.68
C LYS A 86 3.04 -7.59 2.80
N CYS A 87 3.04 -6.39 3.36
CA CYS A 87 3.11 -5.15 2.60
C CYS A 87 4.42 -5.02 1.79
N ASN A 88 5.55 -5.45 2.35
CA ASN A 88 6.83 -5.45 1.63
C ASN A 88 6.86 -6.43 0.46
N GLU A 89 6.17 -7.57 0.57
CA GLU A 89 5.94 -8.52 -0.52
C GLU A 89 5.02 -7.89 -1.58
N LYS A 90 3.83 -7.44 -1.16
CA LYS A 90 2.77 -6.96 -2.07
C LYS A 90 3.16 -5.71 -2.85
N ARG A 91 3.99 -4.81 -2.31
CA ARG A 91 4.38 -3.59 -3.02
C ARG A 91 5.18 -3.86 -4.31
N ARG A 92 5.77 -5.06 -4.43
CA ARG A 92 6.54 -5.52 -5.59
C ARG A 92 5.67 -6.23 -6.63
N GLU A 93 4.41 -6.50 -6.32
CA GLU A 93 3.50 -7.11 -7.29
C GLU A 93 3.21 -6.13 -8.43
N SER A 94 3.04 -6.69 -9.63
CA SER A 94 2.56 -5.94 -10.78
C SER A 94 1.04 -6.06 -10.86
N VAL A 95 0.39 -4.94 -11.15
CA VAL A 95 -1.05 -4.87 -11.45
C VAL A 95 -1.24 -4.51 -12.90
N SER A 96 -2.23 -5.10 -13.58
CA SER A 96 -2.44 -4.88 -15.01
C SER A 96 -3.09 -3.53 -15.32
N ILE A 97 -3.83 -3.00 -14.34
CA ILE A 97 -4.53 -1.70 -14.38
C ILE A 97 -4.54 -1.10 -12.97
N ARG A 98 -4.65 0.23 -12.84
CA ARG A 98 -4.70 0.85 -11.50
C ARG A 98 -6.01 0.63 -10.74
N LYS A 99 -7.06 0.18 -11.45
CA LYS A 99 -8.32 -0.28 -10.85
C LYS A 99 -8.24 -1.73 -10.33
N ASP A 100 -7.07 -2.36 -10.42
CA ASP A 100 -6.86 -3.71 -9.90
C ASP A 100 -7.10 -3.71 -8.38
N ASP A 101 -7.88 -4.69 -7.94
CA ASP A 101 -8.19 -4.93 -6.53
C ASP A 101 -6.94 -5.00 -5.67
N LYS A 102 -5.84 -5.57 -6.17
CA LYS A 102 -4.56 -5.63 -5.45
C LYS A 102 -4.03 -4.23 -5.14
N TYR A 103 -4.14 -3.30 -6.09
CA TYR A 103 -3.71 -1.91 -5.90
C TYR A 103 -4.57 -1.22 -4.83
N ALA A 104 -5.89 -1.36 -4.93
CA ALA A 104 -6.82 -0.79 -3.96
C ALA A 104 -6.63 -1.36 -2.54
N LYS A 105 -6.45 -2.68 -2.42
CA LYS A 105 -6.19 -3.36 -1.14
C LYS A 105 -4.86 -2.94 -0.54
N PHE A 106 -3.82 -2.84 -1.37
CA PHE A 106 -2.52 -2.35 -0.94
C PHE A 106 -2.63 -0.96 -0.31
N LYS A 107 -3.25 0.01 -1.02
CA LYS A 107 -3.43 1.37 -0.50
C LYS A 107 -4.17 1.38 0.83
N ARG A 108 -5.18 0.53 0.97
CA ARG A 108 -6.00 0.46 2.18
C ARG A 108 -5.23 -0.02 3.40
N TRP A 109 -4.32 -0.98 3.25
CA TRP A 109 -3.72 -1.72 4.39
C TRP A 109 -2.24 -1.46 4.61
N CYS A 110 -1.51 -0.97 3.60
CA CYS A 110 -0.07 -0.77 3.67
C CYS A 110 0.35 0.69 3.77
N LEU A 111 -0.59 1.62 3.72
CA LEU A 111 -0.31 3.05 3.79
C LEU A 111 -0.80 3.64 5.12
N LYS A 112 0.07 4.45 5.74
CA LYS A 112 -0.18 5.25 6.93
C LYS A 112 -0.17 6.73 6.57
N GLN A 113 -0.86 7.54 7.38
CA GLN A 113 -0.76 9.00 7.30
C GLN A 113 0.53 9.48 7.96
#